data_AF-A0A0L0UL49-F1
#
_entry.id   AF-A0A0L0UL49-F1
#
_cell.length_a   1.000
_cell.length_b   1.000
_cell.length_c   1.000
_cell.angle_alpha   90.00
_cell.angle_beta   90.00
_cell.angle_gamma   90.00
#
_symmetry.space_group_name_H-M   'P 1'
#
loop_
_entity.id
_entity.type
_entity.pdbx_description
1 polymer ?
#
loop_
_entity_poly.entity_id
_entity_poly.type
_entity_poly.pdbx_seq_one_letter_code
_entity_poly.pdbx_strand_id
1 'polypeptide(L)'
;MVFSYFSLAPFIFEQLGLRSQQFGYSGIALALGSLLGALLNRYLLFKSITAKKQILLGSLLALYAALALVFWQHSLMLLLPCTLITVAFGLAIPNVLSQTLHRYRHQLGTAGAVFGLLYYLLIGAGLSLAAVGQSLAATLLCCSLLCLCCTGCLFTPLSLKAAR
;
A
#
# COMPACT_ATOMS: atom_id res chain seq x y z
N MET A 1 -0.96 -6.25 -0.21
CA MET A 1 -0.09 -5.92 -1.37
C MET A 1 1.30 -6.53 -1.20
N VAL A 2 2.13 -6.05 -0.26
CA VAL A 2 3.52 -6.57 -0.07
C VAL A 2 3.56 -8.01 0.44
N PHE A 3 2.72 -8.36 1.42
CA PHE A 3 2.64 -9.75 1.89
C PHE A 3 2.17 -10.70 0.78
N SER A 4 1.21 -10.28 -0.04
CA SER A 4 0.74 -11.04 -1.20
C SER A 4 1.88 -11.29 -2.21
N TYR A 5 2.79 -10.33 -2.39
CA TYR A 5 4.01 -10.53 -3.17
C TYR A 5 4.89 -11.61 -2.55
N PHE A 6 5.20 -11.54 -1.25
CA PHE A 6 6.05 -12.56 -0.60
C PHE A 6 5.42 -13.96 -0.63
N SER A 7 4.10 -14.07 -0.66
CA SER A 7 3.40 -15.36 -0.78
C SER A 7 3.38 -15.92 -2.21
N LEU A 8 3.20 -15.07 -3.24
CA LEU A 8 2.99 -15.52 -4.63
C LEU A 8 4.25 -15.43 -5.51
N ALA A 9 5.17 -14.51 -5.22
CA ALA A 9 6.35 -14.25 -6.05
C ALA A 9 7.33 -15.43 -6.17
N PRO A 10 7.56 -16.29 -5.14
CA PRO A 10 8.39 -17.48 -5.32
C PRO A 10 7.92 -18.37 -6.48
N PHE A 11 6.60 -18.59 -6.59
CA PHE A 11 6.00 -19.37 -7.67
C PHE A 11 6.13 -18.67 -9.03
N ILE A 12 5.97 -17.34 -9.06
CA ILE A 12 6.13 -16.55 -10.30
C ILE A 12 7.60 -16.60 -10.79
N PHE A 13 8.56 -16.47 -9.88
CA PHE A 13 9.98 -16.55 -10.22
C PHE A 13 10.37 -17.96 -10.69
N GLU A 14 9.84 -19.01 -10.07
CA GLU A 14 10.05 -20.39 -10.49
C GLU A 14 9.49 -20.66 -11.90
N GLN A 15 8.28 -20.15 -12.20
CA GLN A 15 7.70 -20.22 -13.55
C GLN A 15 8.53 -19.49 -14.62
N LEU A 16 9.25 -18.43 -14.22
CA LEU A 16 10.15 -17.68 -15.09
C LEU A 16 11.53 -18.35 -15.27
N GLY A 17 11.74 -19.53 -14.69
CA GLY A 17 13.00 -20.27 -14.73
C GLY A 17 14.10 -19.67 -13.84
N LEU A 18 13.73 -18.81 -12.89
CA LEU A 18 14.65 -18.11 -11.99
C LEU A 18 14.85 -18.90 -10.70
N ARG A 19 16.05 -18.78 -10.10
CA ARG A 19 16.36 -19.45 -8.83
C ARG A 19 15.76 -18.69 -7.66
N SER A 20 15.38 -19.41 -6.60
CA SER A 20 14.87 -18.83 -5.34
C SER A 20 15.80 -17.78 -4.71
N GLN A 21 17.12 -17.87 -4.95
CA GLN A 21 18.08 -16.83 -4.54
C GLN A 21 17.82 -15.46 -5.20
N GLN A 22 17.37 -15.43 -6.45
CA GLN A 22 17.07 -14.19 -7.17
C GLN A 22 15.80 -13.52 -6.64
N PHE A 23 14.85 -14.31 -6.15
CA PHE A 23 13.73 -13.79 -5.37
C PHE A 23 14.21 -13.10 -4.08
N GLY A 24 15.21 -13.67 -3.39
CA GLY A 24 15.84 -13.02 -2.23
C GLY A 24 16.35 -11.59 -2.53
N TYR A 25 17.01 -11.39 -3.68
CA TYR A 25 17.48 -10.07 -4.10
C TYR A 25 16.35 -9.07 -4.38
N SER A 26 15.17 -9.54 -4.78
CA SER A 26 14.01 -8.67 -4.95
C SER A 26 13.61 -7.96 -3.64
N GLY A 27 13.89 -8.58 -2.48
CA GLY A 27 13.66 -7.98 -1.17
C GLY A 27 14.46 -6.70 -0.94
N ILE A 28 15.68 -6.60 -1.47
CA ILE A 28 16.50 -5.37 -1.39
C ILE A 28 15.82 -4.25 -2.16
N ALA A 29 15.28 -4.54 -3.35
CA ALA A 29 14.58 -3.55 -4.15
C ALA A 29 13.31 -3.04 -3.43
N LEU A 30 12.56 -3.94 -2.78
CA LEU A 30 11.38 -3.57 -1.98
C LEU A 30 11.75 -2.71 -0.77
N ALA A 31 12.84 -3.04 -0.08
CA ALA A 31 13.37 -2.28 1.04
C ALA A 31 13.80 -0.87 0.60
N LEU A 32 14.48 -0.75 -0.54
CA LEU A 32 14.81 0.54 -1.15
C LEU A 32 13.55 1.35 -1.48
N GLY A 33 12.51 0.73 -2.02
CA GLY A 33 11.24 1.40 -2.25
C GLY A 33 10.59 1.91 -0.96
N SER A 34 10.65 1.14 0.14
CA SER A 34 10.17 1.60 1.45
C SER A 34 10.99 2.79 1.97
N LEU A 35 12.31 2.75 1.81
CA LEU A 35 13.19 3.86 2.19
C LEU A 35 12.87 5.13 1.37
N LEU A 36 12.72 4.99 0.05
CA LEU A 36 12.35 6.08 -0.84
C LEU A 36 10.97 6.66 -0.48
N GLY A 37 9.99 5.81 -0.16
CA GLY A 37 8.67 6.25 0.32
C GLY A 37 8.76 7.08 1.60
N ALA A 38 9.58 6.65 2.56
CA ALA A 38 9.81 7.38 3.81
C ALA A 38 10.54 8.71 3.59
N LEU A 39 11.56 8.74 2.73
CA LEU A 39 12.29 9.95 2.36
C LEU A 39 11.39 10.94 1.63
N LEU A 40 10.56 10.45 0.70
CA LEU A 40 9.60 11.25 -0.04
C LEU A 40 8.55 11.85 0.90
N ASN A 41 8.01 11.04 1.82
CA ASN A 41 7.11 11.50 2.88
C ASN A 41 7.75 12.64 3.69
N ARG A 42 8.98 12.44 4.19
CA ARG A 42 9.72 13.46 4.93
C ARG A 42 9.91 14.74 4.11
N TYR A 43 10.26 14.62 2.83
CA TYR A 43 10.43 15.75 1.92
C TYR A 43 9.13 16.52 1.68
N LEU A 44 8.00 15.83 1.48
CA LEU A 44 6.68 16.43 1.31
C LEU A 44 6.19 17.13 2.57
N LEU A 45 6.51 16.59 3.75
CA LEU A 45 6.26 17.23 5.04
C LEU A 45 7.07 18.52 5.21
N PHE A 46 8.35 18.53 4.81
CA PHE A 46 9.16 19.76 4.79
C PHE A 46 8.58 20.83 3.87
N LYS A 47 7.93 20.44 2.78
CA LYS A 47 7.20 21.35 1.87
C LYS A 47 5.80 21.75 2.38
N SER A 48 5.45 21.41 3.62
CA SER A 48 4.14 21.70 4.23
C SER A 48 2.95 21.16 3.44
N ILE A 49 3.15 20.07 2.66
CA ILE A 49 2.06 19.43 1.94
C ILE A 49 1.17 18.70 2.93
N THR A 50 -0.13 19.00 2.91
CA THR A 50 -1.13 18.39 3.80
C THR A 50 -1.11 16.86 3.69
N ALA A 51 -1.19 16.17 4.83
CA ALA A 51 -1.25 14.72 4.91
C ALA A 51 -2.34 14.11 4.00
N LYS A 52 -3.49 14.78 3.85
CA LYS A 52 -4.53 14.40 2.88
C LYS A 52 -4.00 14.25 1.44
N LYS A 53 -3.28 15.27 0.93
CA LYS A 53 -2.70 15.25 -0.42
C LYS A 53 -1.65 14.14 -0.57
N GLN A 54 -0.88 13.89 0.49
CA GLN A 54 0.11 12.81 0.50
C GLN A 54 -0.56 11.42 0.45
N ILE A 55 -1.68 11.23 1.16
CA ILE A 55 -2.49 10.00 1.08
C ILE A 55 -3.06 9.82 -0.32
N LEU A 56 -3.57 10.89 -0.95
CA LEU A 56 -4.06 10.84 -2.32
C LEU A 56 -2.94 10.44 -3.29
N LEU A 57 -1.78 11.08 -3.22
CA LEU A 57 -0.59 10.71 -3.99
C LEU A 57 -0.22 9.24 -3.79
N GLY A 58 -0.20 8.76 -2.54
CA GLY A 58 0.06 7.35 -2.24
C GLY A 58 -0.96 6.41 -2.88
N SER A 59 -2.26 6.76 -2.82
CA SER A 59 -3.32 5.96 -3.45
C SER A 59 -3.23 5.93 -4.97
N LEU A 60 -2.86 7.06 -5.61
CA LEU A 60 -2.65 7.14 -7.06
C LEU A 60 -1.42 6.35 -7.51
N LEU A 61 -0.31 6.46 -6.76
CA LEU A 61 0.88 5.65 -7.00
C LEU A 61 0.58 4.16 -6.86
N ALA A 62 -0.23 3.77 -5.87
CA ALA A 62 -0.66 2.40 -5.68
C ALA A 62 -1.54 1.89 -6.84
N LEU A 63 -2.44 2.73 -7.37
CA LEU A 63 -3.24 2.38 -8.54
C LEU A 63 -2.38 2.23 -9.79
N TYR A 64 -1.47 3.17 -10.03
CA TYR A 64 -0.54 3.10 -11.16
C TYR A 64 0.36 1.86 -11.08
N ALA A 65 0.88 1.55 -9.89
CA ALA A 65 1.65 0.33 -9.66
C ALA A 65 0.83 -0.94 -9.96
N ALA A 66 -0.43 -0.98 -9.53
CA ALA A 66 -1.32 -2.10 -9.81
C ALA A 66 -1.60 -2.26 -11.31
N LEU A 67 -1.85 -1.17 -12.03
CA LEU A 67 -2.02 -1.19 -13.49
C LEU A 67 -0.75 -1.67 -14.21
N ALA A 68 0.41 -1.11 -13.86
CA ALA A 68 1.68 -1.54 -14.42
C ALA A 68 1.97 -3.03 -14.14
N LEU A 69 1.58 -3.54 -12.98
CA LEU A 69 1.74 -4.95 -12.65
C LEU A 69 0.90 -5.87 -13.56
N VAL A 70 -0.30 -5.46 -13.97
CA VAL A 70 -1.13 -6.24 -14.92
C VAL A 70 -0.40 -6.42 -16.25
N PHE A 71 0.27 -5.37 -16.75
CA PHE A 71 1.02 -5.43 -18.00
C PHE A 71 2.32 -6.24 -17.88
N TRP A 72 3.02 -6.16 -16.74
CA TRP A 72 4.33 -6.77 -16.55
C TRP A 72 4.35 -8.07 -15.72
N GLN A 73 3.19 -8.69 -15.45
CA GLN A 73 3.10 -9.86 -14.57
C GLN A 73 3.93 -11.09 -15.02
N HIS A 74 4.26 -11.20 -16.32
CA HIS A 74 5.03 -12.32 -16.89
C HIS A 74 6.49 -11.97 -17.20
N SER A 75 7.01 -10.87 -16.65
CA SER A 75 8.40 -10.44 -16.87
C SER A 75 9.06 -10.05 -15.56
N LEU A 76 10.39 -10.11 -15.50
CA LEU A 76 11.19 -9.58 -14.39
C LEU A 76 10.88 -8.11 -14.08
N MET A 77 10.32 -7.37 -15.05
CA MET A 77 9.84 -6.00 -14.85
C MET A 77 8.70 -5.89 -13.82
N LEU A 78 8.08 -6.99 -13.37
CA LEU A 78 7.13 -7.03 -12.25
C LEU A 78 7.70 -6.46 -10.94
N LEU A 79 9.03 -6.44 -10.80
CA LEU A 79 9.68 -5.89 -9.62
C LEU A 79 9.46 -4.38 -9.51
N LEU A 80 9.41 -3.66 -10.63
CA LEU A 80 9.25 -2.20 -10.66
C LEU A 80 7.89 -1.72 -10.11
N PRO A 81 6.73 -2.28 -10.52
CA PRO A 81 5.48 -1.96 -9.86
C PRO A 81 5.44 -2.43 -8.39
N CYS A 82 6.13 -3.53 -8.05
CA CYS A 82 6.21 -3.98 -6.67
C CYS A 82 7.06 -3.05 -5.78
N THR A 83 8.14 -2.45 -6.28
CA THR A 83 8.86 -1.41 -5.53
C THR A 83 8.07 -0.11 -5.46
N LEU A 84 7.32 0.23 -6.51
CA LEU A 84 6.47 1.40 -6.49
C LEU A 84 5.35 1.30 -5.45
N ILE A 85 4.80 0.10 -5.22
CA ILE A 85 3.80 -0.12 -4.15
C ILE A 85 4.40 0.10 -2.76
N THR A 86 5.69 -0.21 -2.54
CA THR A 86 6.34 0.03 -1.24
C THR A 86 6.63 1.51 -1.02
N VAL A 87 6.96 2.25 -2.09
CA VAL A 87 7.02 3.72 -2.04
C VAL A 87 5.67 4.32 -1.66
N ALA A 88 4.59 3.86 -2.31
CA ALA A 88 3.23 4.32 -2.03
C ALA A 88 2.82 4.08 -0.57
N PHE A 89 3.18 2.93 -0.01
CA PHE A 89 2.94 2.62 1.41
C PHE A 89 3.77 3.46 2.37
N GLY A 90 5.05 3.69 2.08
CA GLY A 90 5.91 4.59 2.86
C GLY A 90 5.36 6.02 2.94
N LEU A 91 4.56 6.42 1.96
CA LEU A 91 3.87 7.70 1.94
C LEU A 91 2.51 7.66 2.67
N ALA A 92 1.63 6.72 2.31
CA ALA A 92 0.25 6.73 2.77
C ALA A 92 0.08 6.31 4.25
N ILE A 93 0.72 5.22 4.67
CA ILE A 93 0.54 4.61 6.00
C ILE A 93 0.81 5.62 7.13
N PRO A 94 2.00 6.26 7.23
CA PRO A 94 2.28 7.17 8.33
C PRO A 94 1.36 8.40 8.33
N ASN A 95 0.93 8.89 7.17
CA ASN A 95 0.01 10.02 7.06
C ASN A 95 -1.44 9.68 7.45
N VAL A 96 -1.90 8.46 7.20
CA VAL A 96 -3.21 7.98 7.68
C VAL A 96 -3.15 7.82 9.20
N LEU A 97 -2.17 7.07 9.70
CA LEU A 97 -2.02 6.77 11.12
C LEU A 97 -1.83 8.04 11.95
N SER A 98 -0.93 8.94 11.55
CA SER A 98 -0.69 10.18 12.29
C SER A 98 -1.95 11.04 12.41
N GLN A 99 -2.75 11.18 11.34
CA GLN A 99 -4.01 11.93 11.39
C GLN A 99 -5.04 11.28 12.31
N THR A 100 -5.15 9.95 12.30
CA THR A 100 -6.07 9.25 13.22
C THR A 100 -5.61 9.34 14.67
N LEU A 101 -4.32 9.12 14.97
CA LEU A 101 -3.80 9.18 16.35
C LEU A 101 -3.84 10.61 16.90
N HIS A 102 -3.71 11.65 16.07
CA HIS A 102 -3.86 13.03 16.51
C HIS A 102 -5.23 13.29 17.16
N ARG A 103 -6.29 12.59 16.73
CA ARG A 103 -7.63 12.70 17.33
C ARG A 103 -7.77 11.99 18.67
N TYR A 104 -6.86 11.07 18.99
CA TYR A 104 -6.87 10.25 20.22
C TYR A 104 -5.65 10.54 21.11
N ARG A 105 -5.12 11.77 21.09
CA ARG A 105 -3.91 12.16 21.85
C ARG A 105 -3.94 11.84 23.34
N HIS A 106 -5.13 11.82 23.96
CA HIS A 106 -5.27 11.52 25.38
C HIS A 106 -5.09 10.02 25.73
N GLN A 107 -5.18 9.11 24.74
CA GLN A 107 -5.07 7.66 24.93
C GLN A 107 -4.29 7.00 23.78
N LEU A 108 -3.09 7.53 23.49
CA LEU A 108 -2.27 7.06 22.36
C LEU A 108 -1.95 5.56 22.41
N GLY A 109 -1.68 5.02 23.61
CA GLY A 109 -1.36 3.59 23.79
C GLY A 109 -2.51 2.67 23.39
N THR A 110 -3.71 2.93 23.93
CA THR A 110 -4.91 2.13 23.63
C THR A 110 -5.34 2.29 22.18
N ALA A 111 -5.36 3.52 21.66
CA ALA A 111 -5.69 3.78 20.26
C ALA A 111 -4.70 3.06 19.31
N GLY A 112 -3.41 3.12 19.63
CA GLY A 112 -2.37 2.40 18.89
C GLY A 112 -2.57 0.89 18.90
N ALA A 113 -2.90 0.30 20.04
CA ALA A 113 -3.18 -1.14 20.15
C ALA A 113 -4.39 -1.56 19.30
N VAL A 114 -5.49 -0.81 19.36
CA VAL A 114 -6.70 -1.08 18.56
C VAL A 114 -6.41 -0.92 17.06
N PHE A 115 -5.71 0.14 16.65
CA PHE A 115 -5.34 0.31 15.24
C PHE A 115 -4.37 -0.76 14.75
N GLY A 116 -3.42 -1.18 15.58
CA GLY A 116 -2.51 -2.30 15.27
C GLY A 116 -3.26 -3.62 15.10
N LEU A 117 -4.17 -3.96 16.02
CA LEU A 117 -5.02 -5.15 15.92
C LEU A 117 -5.85 -5.12 14.63
N LEU A 118 -6.52 -4.00 14.36
CA LEU A 118 -7.32 -3.83 13.15
C LEU A 118 -6.47 -3.96 11.88
N TYR A 119 -5.28 -3.37 11.85
CA TYR A 119 -4.34 -3.47 10.73
C TYR A 119 -3.94 -4.92 10.44
N TYR A 120 -3.58 -5.69 11.47
CA TYR A 120 -3.21 -7.10 11.29
C TYR A 120 -4.40 -7.98 10.88
N LEU A 121 -5.61 -7.73 11.41
CA LEU A 121 -6.82 -8.41 10.97
C LEU A 121 -7.12 -8.14 9.50
N LEU A 122 -7.01 -6.89 9.04
CA LEU A 122 -7.18 -6.54 7.63
C LEU A 122 -6.12 -7.20 6.74
N ILE A 123 -4.86 -7.26 7.19
CA ILE A 123 -3.81 -7.98 6.46
C ILE A 123 -4.17 -9.46 6.33
N GLY A 124 -4.57 -10.12 7.42
CA GLY A 124 -4.94 -11.53 7.42
C GLY A 124 -6.10 -11.83 6.49
N ALA A 125 -7.18 -11.04 6.57
CA ALA A 125 -8.33 -11.15 5.67
C ALA A 125 -7.95 -10.88 4.20
N GLY A 126 -7.13 -9.85 3.95
CA GLY A 126 -6.65 -9.55 2.60
C GLY A 126 -5.77 -10.66 2.02
N LEU A 127 -4.94 -11.31 2.85
CA LEU A 127 -4.13 -12.46 2.45
C LEU A 127 -4.98 -13.68 2.15
N SER A 128 -6.00 -13.98 2.97
CA SER A 128 -6.89 -15.12 2.70
C SER A 128 -7.68 -14.92 1.41
N LEU A 129 -8.22 -13.72 1.18
CA LEU A 129 -8.86 -13.34 -0.09
C LEU A 129 -7.89 -13.46 -1.28
N ALA A 130 -6.66 -12.97 -1.13
CA ALA A 130 -5.64 -13.08 -2.18
C ALA A 130 -5.24 -14.53 -2.47
N ALA A 131 -5.21 -15.40 -1.45
CA ALA A 131 -4.90 -16.81 -1.59
C ALA A 131 -5.97 -17.56 -2.38
N VAL A 132 -7.24 -17.21 -2.21
CA VAL A 132 -8.35 -17.77 -3.02
C VAL A 132 -8.23 -17.32 -4.48
N GLY A 133 -7.89 -16.05 -4.72
CA GLY A 133 -7.79 -15.50 -6.07
C GLY A 133 -6.51 -15.85 -6.84
N GLN A 134 -5.45 -16.31 -6.16
CA GLN A 134 -4.10 -16.63 -6.68
C GLN A 134 -3.49 -15.63 -7.67
N SER A 135 -4.01 -14.40 -7.70
CA SER A 135 -3.67 -13.39 -8.70
C SER A 135 -3.17 -12.14 -8.00
N LEU A 136 -1.86 -11.92 -8.10
CA LEU A 136 -1.20 -10.78 -7.50
C LEU A 136 -1.75 -9.46 -8.09
N ALA A 137 -1.87 -9.38 -9.41
CA ALA A 137 -2.36 -8.19 -10.11
C ALA A 137 -3.80 -7.83 -9.75
N ALA A 138 -4.73 -8.78 -9.75
CA ALA A 138 -6.14 -8.52 -9.43
C ALA A 138 -6.32 -8.10 -7.96
N THR A 139 -5.59 -8.74 -7.05
CA THR A 139 -5.56 -8.35 -5.64
C THR A 139 -5.07 -6.90 -5.52
N LEU A 140 -3.95 -6.57 -6.18
CA LEU A 140 -3.39 -5.20 -6.17
C LEU A 140 -4.37 -4.16 -6.70
N LEU A 141 -5.01 -4.44 -7.84
CA LEU A 141 -6.00 -3.53 -8.42
C LEU A 141 -7.18 -3.30 -7.48
N CYS A 142 -7.77 -4.38 -6.94
CA CYS A 142 -8.92 -4.28 -6.05
C CYS A 142 -8.60 -3.44 -4.81
N CYS A 143 -7.49 -3.72 -4.13
CA CYS A 143 -7.10 -2.93 -2.97
C CYS A 143 -6.74 -1.49 -3.31
N SER A 144 -6.08 -1.23 -4.44
CA SER A 144 -5.75 0.14 -4.88
C SER A 144 -7.01 0.95 -5.20
N LEU A 145 -8.00 0.34 -5.86
CA LEU A 145 -9.31 0.95 -6.11
C LEU A 145 -10.03 1.24 -4.81
N LEU A 146 -10.09 0.28 -3.88
CA LEU A 146 -10.68 0.48 -2.55
C LEU A 146 -9.99 1.62 -1.79
N CYS A 147 -8.65 1.67 -1.79
CA CYS A 147 -7.88 2.75 -1.18
C CYS A 147 -8.21 4.11 -1.82
N LEU A 148 -8.29 4.18 -3.15
CA LEU A 148 -8.62 5.42 -3.86
C LEU A 148 -10.06 5.86 -3.57
N CYS A 149 -11.03 4.94 -3.55
CA CYS A 149 -12.42 5.21 -3.16
C CYS A 149 -12.51 5.75 -1.74
N CYS A 150 -11.89 5.06 -0.76
CA CYS A 150 -11.85 5.51 0.64
C CYS A 150 -11.20 6.89 0.77
N THR A 151 -10.14 7.14 0.01
CA THR A 151 -9.48 8.45 -0.01
C THR A 151 -10.41 9.50 -0.62
N GLY A 152 -11.09 9.21 -1.73
CA GLY A 152 -12.10 10.10 -2.33
C GLY A 152 -13.25 10.46 -1.39
N CYS A 153 -13.74 9.49 -0.60
CA CYS A 153 -14.72 9.73 0.46
C CYS A 153 -14.19 10.63 1.60
N LEU A 154 -12.87 10.64 1.84
CA LEU A 154 -12.23 11.54 2.80
C LEU A 154 -12.12 12.99 2.28
N PHE A 155 -12.07 13.17 0.95
CA PHE A 155 -11.97 14.47 0.28
C PHE A 155 -13.30 15.11 -0.06
N THR A 156 -14.37 14.32 -0.23
CA THR A 156 -15.72 14.83 -0.34
C THR A 156 -16.21 15.16 1.06
N PRO A 157 -16.20 16.44 1.50
CA PRO A 157 -16.91 16.77 2.73
C PRO A 157 -18.36 16.37 2.51
N LEU A 158 -19.01 15.87 3.56
CA LEU A 158 -20.45 15.73 3.68
C LEU A 158 -21.19 17.01 3.20
N SER A 159 -21.40 17.17 1.90
CA SER A 159 -22.22 18.24 1.31
C SER A 159 -23.70 17.81 1.22
N LEU A 160 -24.02 16.55 1.55
CA LEU A 160 -25.36 15.98 1.42
C LEU A 160 -26.10 15.73 2.75
N LYS A 161 -25.57 16.20 3.89
CA LYS A 161 -26.25 16.07 5.20
C LYS A 161 -26.81 17.36 5.79
N ALA A 162 -26.83 18.47 5.04
CA ALA A 162 -27.45 19.74 5.44
C ALA A 162 -28.73 20.07 4.64
N ALA A 163 -29.30 19.12 3.90
CA ALA A 163 -30.52 19.31 3.10
C ALA A 163 -31.61 18.26 3.42
N ARG A 164 -31.73 17.86 4.70
CA ARG A 164 -32.93 17.25 5.28
C ARG A 164 -33.04 17.65 6.74
#